data_AF-A0A9P7AGV2-F1
#
_entry.id   AF-A0A9P7AGV2-F1
#
_cell.length_a   1.000
_cell.length_b   1.000
_cell.length_c   1.000
_cell.angle_alpha   90.00
_cell.angle_beta   90.00
_cell.angle_gamma   90.00
#
_symmetry.space_group_name_H-M   'P 1'
#
loop_
_entity.id
_entity.type
_entity.pdbx_description
1 polymer ?
#
loop_
_entity_poly.entity_id
_entity_poly.type
_entity_poly.pdbx_seq_one_letter_code
_entity_poly.pdbx_strand_id
1 'polypeptide(L)'
;MARPIIHTTPEAKLAAAREKRQRYYANVPDSQACPKRHKDLILQRRRQLRPPKRDMKESRKMLKAISKALHGSDSDEDSKSESSDDESSESSDADNLSDLTQCLFALKIIKDEMLTLTDDPCAFVQSVFSEYVKTLDGSVKGDVTILEKPMATVEGLLKRVIPIHDQILNFCGISPEWRAVDSVSRFLRTILAYLEDILGLVTFDGAGELAVAHSMGEFMYQKGIRL
;
A
#
# COMPACT_ATOMS: atom_id res chain seq x y z
N MET A 1 26.47 -18.16 41.05
CA MET A 1 25.73 -17.47 39.97
C MET A 1 24.24 -17.49 40.32
N ALA A 2 23.60 -16.34 40.46
CA ALA A 2 22.18 -16.28 40.78
C ALA A 2 21.34 -16.77 39.59
N ARG A 3 20.34 -17.62 39.85
CA ARG A 3 19.41 -18.10 38.81
C ARG A 3 18.48 -16.96 38.39
N PRO A 4 18.14 -16.81 37.10
CA PRO A 4 17.22 -15.77 36.65
C PRO A 4 15.83 -15.98 37.25
N ILE A 5 15.22 -14.87 37.71
CA ILE A 5 13.86 -14.87 38.26
C ILE A 5 12.87 -15.07 37.12
N ILE A 6 12.01 -16.09 37.23
CA ILE A 6 10.95 -16.38 36.26
C ILE A 6 9.65 -15.76 36.76
N HIS A 7 9.13 -14.77 36.04
CA HIS A 7 7.84 -14.14 36.34
C HIS A 7 6.69 -14.98 35.76
N THR A 8 5.82 -15.51 36.62
CA THR A 8 4.70 -16.40 36.21
C THR A 8 3.46 -15.62 35.78
N THR A 9 3.20 -14.44 36.37
CA THR A 9 2.02 -13.63 36.06
C THR A 9 2.27 -12.64 34.91
N PRO A 10 1.24 -12.33 34.09
CA PRO A 10 1.38 -11.39 32.98
C PRO A 10 1.71 -9.96 33.45
N GLU A 11 1.15 -9.53 34.59
CA GLU A 11 1.44 -8.23 35.19
C GLU A 11 2.89 -8.10 35.64
N ALA A 12 3.45 -9.16 36.27
CA ALA A 12 4.85 -9.17 36.68
C ALA A 12 5.79 -9.17 35.47
N LYS A 13 5.44 -9.84 34.37
CA LYS A 13 6.20 -9.77 33.10
C LYS A 13 6.21 -8.35 32.52
N LEU A 14 5.06 -7.67 32.51
CA LEU A 14 4.96 -6.29 32.04
C LEU A 14 5.74 -5.32 32.94
N ALA A 15 5.65 -5.47 34.26
CA ALA A 15 6.41 -4.67 35.21
C ALA A 15 7.93 -4.86 35.03
N ALA A 16 8.39 -6.12 34.94
CA ALA A 16 9.80 -6.44 34.71
C ALA A 16 10.31 -5.90 33.37
N ALA A 17 9.49 -5.92 32.31
CA ALA A 17 9.83 -5.32 31.02
C ALA A 17 9.96 -3.80 31.09
N ARG A 18 9.05 -3.12 31.81
CA ARG A 18 9.13 -1.67 32.06
C ARG A 18 10.39 -1.30 32.83
N GLU A 19 10.69 -2.04 33.90
CA GLU A 19 11.87 -1.82 34.72
C GLU A 19 13.17 -2.06 33.94
N LYS A 20 13.24 -3.14 33.15
CA LYS A 20 14.39 -3.42 32.26
C LYS A 20 14.62 -2.27 31.27
N ARG A 21 13.54 -1.71 30.72
CA ARG A 21 13.60 -0.56 29.80
C ARG A 21 14.04 0.71 30.51
N GLN A 22 13.58 0.96 31.74
CA GLN A 22 14.04 2.08 32.56
C GLN A 22 15.53 1.97 32.90
N ARG A 23 16.01 0.80 33.33
CA ARG A 23 17.43 0.56 33.62
C ARG A 23 18.32 0.74 32.39
N TYR A 24 17.85 0.34 31.21
CA TYR A 24 18.58 0.56 29.96
C TYR A 24 18.83 2.05 29.69
N TYR A 25 17.84 2.91 29.98
CA TYR A 25 18.00 4.36 29.82
C TYR A 25 18.71 5.04 31.00
N ALA A 26 18.59 4.50 32.22
CA ALA A 26 19.23 5.04 33.42
C ALA A 26 20.74 4.73 33.49
N ASN A 27 21.17 3.59 32.95
CA ASN A 27 22.58 3.17 32.98
C ASN A 27 23.39 3.70 31.77
N VAL A 28 22.85 4.63 30.97
CA VAL A 28 23.66 5.33 29.97
C VAL A 28 24.45 6.41 30.71
N PRO A 29 25.79 6.30 30.83
CA PRO A 29 26.58 7.20 31.65
C PRO A 29 26.42 8.66 31.20
N ASP A 30 26.23 9.55 32.18
CA ASP A 30 25.81 10.96 32.08
C ASP A 30 26.64 11.88 31.16
N SER A 31 27.74 11.40 30.57
CA SER A 31 28.52 12.17 29.59
C SER A 31 27.82 12.41 28.24
N GLN A 32 26.64 11.80 28.00
CA GLN A 32 25.85 11.99 26.77
C GLN A 32 24.32 12.06 27.00
N ALA A 33 23.88 12.59 28.15
CA ALA A 33 22.46 12.65 28.50
C ALA A 33 21.69 13.72 27.70
N CYS A 34 21.15 13.32 26.53
CA CYS A 34 19.90 13.88 26.05
C CYS A 34 19.17 12.81 25.21
N PRO A 35 17.95 12.36 25.57
CA PRO A 35 17.19 11.37 24.79
C PRO A 35 17.01 11.78 23.32
N LYS A 36 16.97 13.10 23.04
CA LYS A 36 16.96 13.66 21.68
C LYS A 36 18.21 13.25 20.89
N ARG A 37 19.40 13.27 21.51
CA ARG A 37 20.67 12.92 20.86
C ARG A 37 20.77 11.45 20.46
N HIS A 38 20.13 10.52 21.19
CA HIS A 38 20.19 9.11 20.79
C HIS A 38 19.36 8.84 19.51
N LYS A 39 18.19 9.48 19.40
CA LYS A 39 17.41 9.50 18.15
C LYS A 39 18.22 10.15 17.02
N ASP A 40 18.92 11.25 17.32
CA ASP A 40 19.76 11.94 16.33
C ASP A 40 20.98 11.09 15.90
N LEU A 41 21.60 10.34 16.80
CA LEU A 41 22.70 9.41 16.50
C LEU A 41 22.23 8.26 15.61
N ILE A 42 21.03 7.69 15.87
CA ILE A 42 20.44 6.66 15.01
C ILE A 42 20.14 7.24 13.62
N LEU A 43 19.58 8.45 13.55
CA LEU A 43 19.32 9.14 12.29
C LEU A 43 20.61 9.49 11.54
N GLN A 44 21.65 9.93 12.25
CA GLN A 44 22.96 10.25 11.69
C GLN A 44 23.65 8.99 11.15
N ARG A 45 23.60 7.88 11.89
CA ARG A 45 24.11 6.57 11.42
C ARG A 45 23.36 6.10 10.17
N ARG A 46 22.03 6.29 10.11
CA ARG A 46 21.24 6.01 8.89
C ARG A 46 21.62 6.91 7.71
N ARG A 47 22.00 8.16 7.95
CA ARG A 47 22.49 9.08 6.90
C ARG A 47 23.87 8.67 6.39
N GLN A 48 24.76 8.19 7.26
CA GLN A 48 26.08 7.71 6.87
C GLN A 48 26.04 6.36 6.13
N LEU A 49 25.08 5.49 6.47
CA LEU A 49 24.87 4.21 5.80
C LEU A 49 24.08 4.34 4.48
N ARG A 50 23.48 5.50 4.18
CA ARG A 50 22.95 5.73 2.83
C ARG A 50 24.13 5.77 1.88
N PRO A 51 24.20 4.89 0.87
CA PRO A 51 25.21 5.02 -0.16
C PRO A 51 25.09 6.44 -0.75
N PRO A 52 26.21 7.12 -1.04
CA PRO A 52 26.17 8.42 -1.70
C PRO A 52 25.29 8.26 -2.94
N LYS A 53 24.40 9.22 -3.19
CA LYS A 53 23.58 9.26 -4.40
C LYS A 53 24.53 9.33 -5.60
N ARG A 54 25.06 8.18 -6.04
CA ARG A 54 25.70 8.04 -7.35
C ARG A 54 24.65 8.50 -8.36
N ASP A 55 25.11 9.23 -9.36
CA ASP A 55 24.27 9.90 -10.33
C ASP A 55 23.17 8.95 -10.83
N MET A 56 21.95 9.11 -10.30
CA MET A 56 20.76 8.35 -10.71
C MET A 56 20.48 8.47 -12.21
N LYS A 57 21.14 9.42 -12.87
CA LYS A 57 21.15 9.57 -14.33
C LYS A 57 21.82 8.38 -15.03
N GLU A 58 22.90 7.81 -14.48
CA GLU A 58 23.59 6.68 -15.12
C GLU A 58 22.81 5.37 -14.97
N SER A 59 22.27 5.10 -13.78
CA SER A 59 21.43 3.90 -13.56
C SER A 59 20.13 3.94 -14.37
N ARG A 60 19.48 5.11 -14.52
CA ARG A 60 18.32 5.27 -15.41
C ARG A 60 18.69 5.09 -16.88
N LYS A 61 19.85 5.59 -17.33
CA LYS A 61 20.32 5.38 -18.72
C LYS A 61 20.57 3.90 -18.99
N MET A 62 21.17 3.18 -18.04
CA MET A 62 21.44 1.75 -18.15
C MET A 62 20.14 0.93 -18.21
N LEU A 63 19.17 1.21 -17.34
CA LEU A 63 17.85 0.56 -17.36
C LEU A 63 17.08 0.85 -18.66
N LYS A 64 17.15 2.07 -19.19
CA LYS A 64 16.52 2.43 -20.47
C LYS A 64 17.18 1.71 -21.66
N ALA A 65 18.50 1.53 -21.62
CA ALA A 65 19.23 0.77 -22.64
C ALA A 65 18.87 -0.74 -22.61
N ILE A 66 18.75 -1.32 -21.41
CA ILE A 66 18.33 -2.72 -21.23
C ILE A 66 16.89 -2.92 -21.74
N SER A 67 15.97 -2.03 -21.38
CA SER A 67 14.57 -2.09 -21.87
C SER A 67 14.49 -2.00 -23.40
N LYS A 68 15.28 -1.11 -24.02
CA LYS A 68 15.35 -0.97 -25.48
C LYS A 68 15.98 -2.18 -26.17
N ALA A 69 16.95 -2.84 -25.53
CA ALA A 69 17.58 -4.06 -26.06
C ALA A 69 16.65 -5.29 -25.96
N LEU A 70 15.81 -5.36 -24.91
CA LEU A 70 14.86 -6.46 -24.72
C LEU A 70 13.64 -6.37 -25.62
N HIS A 71 13.21 -5.16 -25.99
CA HIS A 71 12.07 -4.94 -26.90
C HIS A 71 12.56 -4.62 -28.32
N GLY A 72 13.68 -5.23 -28.70
CA GLY A 72 14.25 -5.06 -30.02
C GLY A 72 13.27 -5.52 -31.10
N SER A 73 13.08 -4.62 -32.06
CA SER A 73 12.58 -4.87 -33.41
C SER A 73 11.06 -4.82 -33.59
N ASP A 74 10.69 -3.82 -34.38
CA ASP A 74 9.50 -3.69 -35.24
C ASP A 74 8.79 -5.02 -35.53
N SER A 75 7.52 -5.08 -35.18
CA SER A 75 6.55 -6.00 -35.77
C SER A 75 5.18 -5.32 -35.70
N ASP A 76 4.87 -4.57 -36.75
CA ASP A 76 3.52 -4.21 -37.14
C ASP A 76 2.79 -5.51 -37.55
N GLU A 77 2.00 -6.09 -36.65
CA GLU A 77 1.03 -7.14 -37.00
C GLU A 77 -0.28 -6.85 -36.27
N ASP A 78 -1.23 -6.37 -37.07
CA ASP A 78 -2.66 -6.36 -36.84
C ASP A 78 -3.12 -7.72 -36.30
N SER A 79 -3.72 -7.74 -35.10
CA SER A 79 -4.42 -8.92 -34.60
C SER A 79 -5.74 -8.51 -33.97
N LYS A 80 -6.75 -8.50 -34.83
CA LYS A 80 -8.18 -8.46 -34.52
C LYS A 80 -8.57 -9.81 -33.91
N SER A 81 -8.76 -9.85 -32.58
CA SER A 81 -9.36 -11.00 -31.90
C SER A 81 -10.83 -10.73 -31.61
N GLU A 82 -11.68 -11.56 -32.21
CA GLU A 82 -13.12 -11.60 -31.98
C GLU A 82 -13.40 -12.27 -30.62
N SER A 83 -14.34 -11.66 -29.92
CA SER A 83 -14.86 -12.06 -28.61
C SER A 83 -15.73 -13.30 -28.71
N SER A 84 -15.47 -14.28 -27.85
CA SER A 84 -16.46 -15.30 -27.48
C SER A 84 -16.76 -15.18 -26.00
N ASP A 85 -18.01 -14.82 -25.72
CA ASP A 85 -18.65 -14.91 -24.41
C ASP A 85 -18.60 -16.36 -23.91
N ASP A 86 -17.96 -16.60 -22.77
CA ASP A 86 -18.19 -17.80 -21.98
C ASP A 86 -18.24 -17.46 -20.49
N GLU A 87 -19.30 -17.97 -19.88
CA GLU A 87 -19.85 -17.63 -18.59
C GLU A 87 -19.08 -18.32 -17.45
N SER A 88 -18.68 -17.51 -16.48
CA SER A 88 -18.84 -17.81 -15.05
C SER A 88 -18.38 -19.20 -14.57
N SER A 89 -17.09 -19.49 -14.66
CA SER A 89 -16.43 -20.43 -13.77
C SER A 89 -15.45 -19.66 -12.89
N GLU A 90 -15.81 -19.44 -11.62
CA GLU A 90 -14.89 -18.97 -10.58
C GLU A 90 -13.82 -20.06 -10.35
N SER A 91 -12.85 -20.13 -11.28
CA SER A 91 -11.69 -21.01 -11.20
C SER A 91 -10.72 -20.47 -10.16
N SER A 92 -10.35 -21.35 -9.23
CA SER A 92 -9.31 -21.17 -8.24
C SER A 92 -7.92 -21.12 -8.88
N ASP A 93 -7.66 -20.19 -9.79
CA ASP A 93 -6.35 -20.03 -10.46
C ASP A 93 -5.25 -19.52 -9.50
N ALA A 94 -5.58 -19.31 -8.22
CA ALA A 94 -4.64 -18.95 -7.17
C ALA A 94 -3.68 -20.11 -6.79
N ASP A 95 -4.00 -21.37 -7.14
CA ASP A 95 -3.26 -22.53 -6.65
C ASP A 95 -2.01 -22.89 -7.46
N ASN A 96 -1.80 -22.28 -8.63
CA ASN A 96 -0.67 -22.59 -9.51
C ASN A 96 0.48 -21.56 -9.45
N LEU A 97 0.68 -20.88 -8.31
CA LEU A 97 1.83 -19.99 -8.11
C LEU A 97 3.00 -20.74 -7.45
N SER A 98 3.44 -21.83 -8.07
CA SER A 98 4.49 -22.70 -7.52
C SER A 98 5.90 -22.16 -7.75
N ASP A 99 6.06 -21.19 -8.65
CA ASP A 99 7.34 -20.56 -8.97
C ASP A 99 7.30 -19.02 -8.75
N LEU A 100 8.44 -18.47 -8.36
CA LEU A 100 8.66 -17.04 -8.20
C LEU A 100 8.38 -16.28 -9.50
N THR A 101 8.76 -16.83 -10.65
CA THR A 101 8.53 -16.19 -11.96
C THR A 101 7.04 -15.98 -12.24
N GLN A 102 6.22 -16.98 -11.91
CA GLN A 102 4.76 -16.91 -12.05
C GLN A 102 4.16 -15.87 -11.09
N CYS A 103 4.65 -15.80 -9.85
CA CYS A 103 4.25 -14.78 -8.88
C CYS A 103 4.52 -13.36 -9.40
N LEU A 104 5.71 -13.14 -9.98
CA LEU A 104 6.09 -11.84 -10.52
C LEU A 104 5.28 -11.47 -11.76
N PHE A 105 4.95 -12.45 -12.61
CA PHE A 105 4.10 -12.24 -13.77
C PHE A 105 2.66 -11.88 -13.36
N ALA A 106 2.09 -12.61 -12.39
CA ALA A 106 0.78 -12.31 -11.84
C ALA A 106 0.75 -10.91 -11.17
N LEU A 107 1.80 -10.55 -10.43
CA LEU A 107 1.94 -9.21 -9.86
C LEU A 107 1.95 -8.13 -10.95
N LYS A 108 2.66 -8.37 -12.05
CA LYS A 108 2.72 -7.44 -13.17
C LYS A 108 1.33 -7.21 -13.75
N ILE A 109 0.57 -8.27 -14.00
CA ILE A 109 -0.81 -8.17 -14.49
C ILE A 109 -1.66 -7.32 -13.55
N ILE A 110 -1.64 -7.59 -12.24
CA ILE A 110 -2.43 -6.84 -11.27
C ILE A 110 -1.99 -5.37 -11.20
N LYS A 111 -0.69 -5.10 -11.29
CA LYS A 111 -0.17 -3.74 -11.31
C LYS A 111 -0.64 -3.01 -12.58
N ASP A 112 -0.59 -3.66 -13.73
CA ASP A 112 -1.03 -3.07 -15.00
C ASP A 112 -2.55 -2.80 -14.94
N GLU A 113 -3.35 -3.73 -14.44
CA GLU A 113 -4.79 -3.52 -14.16
C GLU A 113 -5.03 -2.34 -13.20
N MET A 114 -4.25 -2.23 -12.11
CA MET A 114 -4.32 -1.12 -11.17
C MET A 114 -4.01 0.22 -11.86
N LEU A 115 -3.00 0.27 -12.74
CA LEU A 115 -2.66 1.48 -13.48
C LEU A 115 -3.71 1.84 -14.53
N THR A 116 -4.39 0.85 -15.13
CA THR A 116 -5.55 1.13 -15.99
C THR A 116 -6.72 1.71 -15.22
N LEU A 117 -6.86 1.36 -13.93
CA LEU A 117 -7.87 1.94 -13.06
C LEU A 117 -7.48 3.39 -12.67
N THR A 118 -6.24 3.59 -12.22
CA THR A 118 -5.73 4.93 -11.91
C THR A 118 -4.21 4.99 -11.73
N ASP A 119 -3.62 6.10 -12.18
CA ASP A 119 -2.24 6.50 -11.88
C ASP A 119 -2.08 7.23 -10.54
N ASP A 120 -3.13 7.91 -10.06
CA ASP A 120 -3.13 8.71 -8.82
C ASP A 120 -4.36 8.41 -7.95
N PRO A 121 -4.17 7.93 -6.70
CA PRO A 121 -5.28 7.53 -5.85
C PRO A 121 -6.17 8.72 -5.47
N CYS A 122 -5.59 9.92 -5.31
CA CYS A 122 -6.35 11.12 -4.98
C CYS A 122 -7.26 11.54 -6.13
N ALA A 123 -6.73 11.59 -7.36
CA ALA A 123 -7.51 11.91 -8.56
C ALA A 123 -8.67 10.92 -8.79
N PHE A 124 -8.41 9.62 -8.61
CA PHE A 124 -9.43 8.58 -8.75
C PHE A 124 -10.57 8.72 -7.73
N VAL A 125 -10.22 8.90 -6.46
CA VAL A 125 -11.26 9.07 -5.42
C VAL A 125 -12.04 10.37 -5.64
N GLN A 126 -11.37 11.44 -6.05
CA GLN A 126 -12.03 12.70 -6.37
C GLN A 126 -13.00 12.55 -7.56
N SER A 127 -12.67 11.75 -8.58
CA SER A 127 -13.60 11.50 -9.70
C SER A 127 -14.82 10.71 -9.24
N VAL A 128 -14.63 9.64 -8.46
CA VAL A 128 -15.73 8.85 -7.88
C VAL A 128 -16.63 9.72 -6.99
N PHE A 129 -16.03 10.54 -6.12
CA PHE A 129 -16.77 11.48 -5.29
C PHE A 129 -17.59 12.48 -6.13
N SER A 130 -16.99 13.01 -7.21
CA SER A 130 -17.68 13.95 -8.10
C SER A 130 -18.86 13.29 -8.83
N GLU A 131 -18.75 12.01 -9.18
CA GLU A 131 -19.86 11.23 -9.74
C GLU A 131 -20.97 11.01 -8.72
N TYR A 132 -20.62 10.66 -7.49
CA TYR A 132 -21.58 10.54 -6.40
C TYR A 132 -22.34 11.86 -6.18
N VAL A 133 -21.63 13.00 -6.15
CA VAL A 133 -22.24 14.31 -5.96
C VAL A 133 -23.25 14.66 -7.07
N LYS A 134 -23.05 14.19 -8.30
CA LYS A 134 -24.04 14.40 -9.38
C LYS A 134 -25.34 13.65 -9.14
N THR A 135 -25.34 12.58 -8.34
CA THR A 135 -26.57 11.84 -8.01
C THR A 135 -27.36 12.45 -6.85
N LEU A 136 -26.82 13.48 -6.20
CA LEU A 136 -27.49 14.18 -5.11
C LEU A 136 -28.56 15.18 -5.58
N ASP A 137 -28.81 15.34 -6.90
CA ASP A 137 -29.74 16.32 -7.49
C ASP A 137 -31.13 16.36 -6.80
N GLY A 138 -31.24 17.21 -5.78
CA GLY A 138 -32.44 17.38 -4.96
C GLY A 138 -32.76 16.26 -3.96
N SER A 139 -31.97 15.18 -3.94
CA SER A 139 -32.14 14.07 -2.99
C SER A 139 -31.33 14.30 -1.72
N VAL A 140 -31.85 13.85 -0.58
CA VAL A 140 -31.12 13.83 0.71
C VAL A 140 -30.00 12.78 0.69
N LYS A 141 -30.12 11.75 -0.18
CA LYS A 141 -29.15 10.67 -0.33
C LYS A 141 -28.84 10.42 -1.81
N GLY A 142 -27.56 10.44 -2.15
CA GLY A 142 -27.07 10.04 -3.47
C GLY A 142 -27.04 8.51 -3.63
N ASP A 143 -26.72 8.06 -4.84
CA ASP A 143 -26.60 6.64 -5.17
C ASP A 143 -25.29 6.06 -4.61
N VAL A 144 -25.41 5.26 -3.56
CA VAL A 144 -24.27 4.63 -2.87
C VAL A 144 -23.55 3.61 -3.76
N THR A 145 -24.22 3.07 -4.79
CA THR A 145 -23.61 2.08 -5.69
C THR A 145 -22.44 2.63 -6.48
N ILE A 146 -22.35 3.96 -6.63
CA ILE A 146 -21.20 4.66 -7.24
C ILE A 146 -19.93 4.50 -6.41
N LEU A 147 -20.04 4.40 -5.09
CA LEU A 147 -18.90 4.17 -4.20
C LEU A 147 -18.61 2.68 -4.06
N GLU A 148 -19.64 1.85 -3.91
CA GLU A 148 -19.50 0.41 -3.68
C GLU A 148 -18.85 -0.33 -4.87
N LYS A 149 -19.18 0.06 -6.12
CA LYS A 149 -18.60 -0.58 -7.32
C LYS A 149 -17.08 -0.42 -7.39
N PRO A 150 -16.50 0.79 -7.36
CA PRO A 150 -15.05 1.00 -7.27
C PRO A 150 -14.41 0.28 -6.07
N MET A 151 -15.06 0.30 -4.90
CA MET A 151 -14.55 -0.41 -3.72
C MET A 151 -14.43 -1.91 -4.00
N ALA A 152 -15.49 -2.55 -4.53
CA ALA A 152 -15.48 -3.97 -4.86
C ALA A 152 -14.39 -4.31 -5.90
N THR A 153 -14.17 -3.46 -6.91
CA THR A 153 -13.09 -3.63 -7.88
C THR A 153 -11.71 -3.59 -7.21
N VAL A 154 -11.45 -2.58 -6.37
CA VAL A 154 -10.16 -2.42 -5.67
C VAL A 154 -9.93 -3.55 -4.65
N GLU A 155 -10.97 -3.98 -3.94
CA GLU A 155 -10.92 -5.15 -3.06
C GLU A 155 -10.61 -6.44 -3.82
N GLY A 156 -11.19 -6.63 -5.00
CA GLY A 156 -10.91 -7.77 -5.88
C GLY A 156 -9.43 -7.84 -6.27
N LEU A 157 -8.84 -6.70 -6.65
CA LEU A 157 -7.40 -6.60 -6.91
C LEU A 157 -6.58 -6.92 -5.65
N LEU A 158 -6.95 -6.34 -4.50
CA LEU A 158 -6.24 -6.55 -3.25
C LEU A 158 -6.26 -8.02 -2.81
N LYS A 159 -7.40 -8.71 -2.94
CA LYS A 159 -7.55 -10.14 -2.66
C LYS A 159 -6.60 -11.00 -3.52
N ARG A 160 -6.35 -10.61 -4.78
CA ARG A 160 -5.37 -11.27 -5.66
C ARG A 160 -3.91 -10.95 -5.26
N VAL A 161 -3.62 -9.75 -4.76
CA VAL A 161 -2.25 -9.36 -4.35
C VAL A 161 -1.78 -10.07 -3.08
N ILE A 162 -2.66 -10.29 -2.10
CA ILE A 162 -2.30 -10.87 -0.79
C ILE A 162 -1.57 -12.23 -0.91
N PRO A 163 -2.08 -13.25 -1.64
CA PRO A 163 -1.39 -14.53 -1.74
C PRO A 163 -0.02 -14.40 -2.44
N ILE A 164 0.08 -13.56 -3.47
CA ILE A 164 1.35 -13.28 -4.18
C ILE A 164 2.37 -12.64 -3.24
N HIS A 165 1.92 -11.69 -2.41
CA HIS A 165 2.75 -11.02 -1.41
C HIS A 165 3.36 -12.03 -0.43
N ASP A 166 2.55 -12.96 0.08
CA ASP A 166 2.98 -13.95 1.05
C ASP A 166 3.90 -15.00 0.41
N GLN A 167 3.64 -15.41 -0.83
CA GLN A 167 4.49 -16.34 -1.57
C GLN A 167 5.86 -15.72 -1.89
N ILE A 168 5.91 -14.48 -2.38
CA ILE A 168 7.18 -13.80 -2.65
C ILE A 168 7.98 -13.64 -1.35
N LEU A 169 7.30 -13.31 -0.23
CA LEU A 169 7.94 -13.27 1.08
C LEU A 169 8.54 -14.64 1.45
N ASN A 170 7.84 -15.74 1.18
CA ASN A 170 8.32 -17.09 1.46
C ASN A 170 9.49 -17.51 0.55
N PHE A 171 9.49 -17.12 -0.74
CA PHE A 171 10.55 -17.47 -1.69
C PHE A 171 11.86 -16.72 -1.44
N CYS A 172 11.79 -15.40 -1.21
CA CYS A 172 12.99 -14.55 -1.19
C CYS A 172 13.08 -13.58 -0.01
N GLY A 173 12.16 -13.65 0.96
CA GLY A 173 12.15 -12.78 2.13
C GLY A 173 11.85 -11.32 1.79
N ILE A 174 12.41 -10.38 2.57
CA ILE A 174 12.26 -8.94 2.34
C ILE A 174 13.21 -8.50 1.22
N SER A 175 12.80 -8.76 -0.02
CA SER A 175 13.53 -8.46 -1.25
C SER A 175 13.00 -7.19 -1.95
N PRO A 176 13.67 -6.67 -3.00
CA PRO A 176 13.11 -5.63 -3.85
C PRO A 176 11.76 -6.01 -4.47
N GLU A 177 11.59 -7.28 -4.84
CA GLU A 177 10.36 -7.84 -5.40
C GLU A 177 9.23 -7.79 -4.38
N TRP A 178 9.49 -8.23 -3.14
CA TRP A 178 8.52 -8.14 -2.05
C TRP A 178 8.10 -6.69 -1.81
N ARG A 179 9.05 -5.74 -1.81
CA ARG A 179 8.74 -4.30 -1.67
C ARG A 179 7.91 -3.75 -2.82
N ALA A 180 8.08 -4.27 -4.04
CA ALA A 180 7.25 -3.88 -5.16
C ALA A 180 5.80 -4.33 -4.96
N VAL A 181 5.58 -5.57 -4.49
CA VAL A 181 4.24 -6.07 -4.14
C VAL A 181 3.62 -5.26 -3.01
N ASP A 182 4.38 -5.04 -1.93
CA ASP A 182 3.97 -4.24 -0.77
C ASP A 182 3.58 -2.81 -1.19
N SER A 183 4.29 -2.22 -2.17
CA SER A 183 3.92 -0.92 -2.73
C SER A 183 2.58 -0.93 -3.46
N VAL A 184 2.28 -1.97 -4.25
CA VAL A 184 0.98 -2.14 -4.92
C VAL A 184 -0.12 -2.35 -3.88
N SER A 185 0.12 -3.20 -2.89
CA SER A 185 -0.82 -3.45 -1.79
C SER A 185 -1.15 -2.18 -1.00
N ARG A 186 -0.14 -1.38 -0.63
CA ARG A 186 -0.36 -0.08 0.05
C ARG A 186 -1.14 0.92 -0.80
N PHE A 187 -0.86 0.95 -2.10
CA PHE A 187 -1.59 1.82 -3.03
C PHE A 187 -3.09 1.48 -3.05
N LEU A 188 -3.43 0.20 -3.24
CA LEU A 188 -4.82 -0.28 -3.22
C LEU A 188 -5.50 -0.03 -1.87
N ARG A 189 -4.80 -0.31 -0.75
CA ARG A 189 -5.31 -0.02 0.61
C ARG A 189 -5.55 1.47 0.86
N THR A 190 -4.71 2.34 0.29
CA THR A 190 -4.90 3.79 0.39
C THR A 190 -6.17 4.22 -0.35
N ILE A 191 -6.43 3.67 -1.54
CA ILE A 191 -7.67 3.93 -2.28
C ILE A 191 -8.89 3.45 -1.48
N LEU A 192 -8.85 2.23 -0.93
CA LEU A 192 -9.95 1.71 -0.10
C LEU A 192 -10.23 2.60 1.10
N ALA A 193 -9.20 2.96 1.86
CA ALA A 193 -9.36 3.83 3.03
C ALA A 193 -9.99 5.19 2.66
N TYR A 194 -9.61 5.77 1.51
CA TYR A 194 -10.22 7.00 1.03
C TYR A 194 -11.69 6.84 0.63
N LEU A 195 -12.06 5.73 0.00
CA LEU A 195 -13.46 5.44 -0.36
C LEU A 195 -14.31 5.14 0.87
N GLU A 196 -13.76 4.38 1.84
CA GLU A 196 -14.40 4.08 3.13
C GLU A 196 -14.64 5.35 3.97
N ASP A 197 -13.70 6.30 3.97
CA ASP A 197 -13.85 7.60 4.63
C ASP A 197 -15.06 8.39 4.08
N ILE A 198 -15.22 8.41 2.76
CA ILE A 198 -16.37 9.03 2.09
C ILE A 198 -17.66 8.26 2.42
N LEU A 199 -17.65 6.93 2.30
CA LEU A 199 -18.82 6.10 2.56
C LEU A 199 -19.29 6.22 4.02
N GLY A 200 -18.35 6.34 4.97
CA GLY A 200 -18.65 6.59 6.38
C GLY A 200 -19.46 7.88 6.54
N LEU A 201 -18.98 8.99 6.00
CA LEU A 201 -19.69 10.28 6.09
C LEU A 201 -21.05 10.26 5.38
N VAL A 202 -21.14 9.58 4.23
CA VAL A 202 -22.41 9.39 3.51
C VAL A 202 -23.43 8.62 4.35
N THR A 203 -23.00 7.60 5.09
CA THR A 203 -23.89 6.69 5.82
C THR A 203 -24.39 7.27 7.15
N PHE A 204 -23.56 8.01 7.88
CA PHE A 204 -23.91 8.55 9.20
C PHE A 204 -24.59 9.92 9.14
N ASP A 205 -24.11 10.83 8.30
CA ASP A 205 -24.36 12.25 8.48
C ASP A 205 -25.09 12.93 7.29
N GLY A 206 -25.21 12.20 6.19
CA GLY A 206 -25.95 12.62 5.00
C GLY A 206 -25.23 13.68 4.16
N ALA A 207 -25.93 14.21 3.16
CA ALA A 207 -25.33 15.07 2.13
C ALA A 207 -24.77 16.41 2.66
N GLY A 208 -25.36 16.95 3.73
CA GLY A 208 -24.97 18.25 4.30
C GLY A 208 -23.58 18.22 4.91
N GLU A 209 -23.32 17.25 5.80
CA GLU A 209 -22.02 17.11 6.45
C GLU A 209 -20.95 16.68 5.46
N LEU A 210 -21.30 15.85 4.47
CA LEU A 210 -20.41 15.50 3.36
C LEU A 210 -19.91 16.74 2.60
N ALA A 211 -20.80 17.69 2.31
CA ALA A 211 -20.43 18.94 1.63
C ALA A 211 -19.56 19.84 2.52
N VAL A 212 -19.85 19.91 3.82
CA VAL A 212 -19.05 20.66 4.79
C VAL A 212 -17.64 20.05 4.90
N ALA A 213 -17.53 18.74 5.12
CA ALA A 213 -16.27 18.02 5.20
C ALA A 213 -15.42 18.21 3.93
N HIS A 214 -16.06 18.15 2.74
CA HIS A 214 -15.39 18.43 1.47
C HIS A 214 -14.82 19.85 1.43
N SER A 215 -15.63 20.85 1.80
CA SER A 215 -15.24 22.28 1.75
C SER A 215 -14.12 22.62 2.74
N MET A 216 -14.06 21.90 3.86
CA MET A 216 -13.07 22.07 4.92
C MET A 216 -11.78 21.30 4.66
N GLY A 217 -11.70 20.50 3.58
CA GLY A 217 -10.52 19.71 3.28
C GLY A 217 -10.34 18.54 4.25
N GLU A 218 -11.43 18.01 4.82
CA GLU A 218 -11.35 17.06 5.94
C GLU A 218 -11.10 15.62 5.51
N PHE A 219 -11.42 15.27 4.25
CA PHE A 219 -11.23 13.91 3.75
C PHE A 219 -9.76 13.50 3.71
N MET A 220 -9.52 12.20 3.93
CA MET A 220 -8.17 11.62 3.90
C MET A 220 -7.45 11.88 2.57
N TYR A 221 -8.15 11.81 1.44
CA TYR A 221 -7.56 12.00 0.11
C TYR A 221 -7.11 13.45 -0.14
N GLN A 222 -7.81 14.44 0.43
CA GLN A 222 -7.46 15.87 0.33
C GLN A 222 -6.20 16.19 1.15
N LYS A 223 -6.04 15.50 2.29
CA LYS A 223 -4.85 15.61 3.15
C LYS A 223 -3.66 14.81 2.61
N GLY A 224 -3.86 13.95 1.61
CA GLY A 224 -2.81 13.11 1.02
C GLY A 224 -2.25 12.07 2.00
N ILE A 225 -3.08 11.56 2.92
CA ILE A 225 -2.65 10.59 3.94
C ILE A 225 -2.47 9.22 3.28
N ARG A 226 -1.23 8.75 3.17
CA ARG A 226 -0.91 7.43 2.61
C ARG A 226 -0.68 6.41 3.72
N LEU A 227 -1.29 5.24 3.60
CA LEU A 227 -1.16 4.10 4.52
C LEU A 227 0.05 3.21 4.15
#